data_AF-A0A3A8G7L4-F1
#
_entry.id   AF-A0A3A8G7L4-F1
#
_cell.length_a   1.000
_cell.length_b   1.000
_cell.length_c   1.000
_cell.angle_alpha   90.00
_cell.angle_beta   90.00
_cell.angle_gamma   90.00
#
_symmetry.space_group_name_H-M   'P 1'
#
loop_
_entity.id
_entity.type
_entity.pdbx_description
1 polymer ?
#
loop_
_entity_poly.entity_id
_entity_poly.type
_entity_poly.pdbx_seq_one_letter_code
_entity_poly.pdbx_strand_id
1 'polypeptide(L)'
;MMLSTLTALTLAATVTNTETVHDLEPFGGHVVACTEGGLELFTPAGRPVRVLTVEDGLPSHYCRALESTGDRLFVATDEGLVSLDARFQVTPVLDVRWQALPAAEDASTPDYVSRLESLASVLTPGATYTAFSPRFAGTAEGRLFELGTQRAWSLPGPVRFISDTHDGVDVGTTEGAFSISASGRLSALRDVPTGPLSFTVTEQGVRIVGSHGEVHAWETESVPLQAVSVPKGATVLNSEWAGTRTSGVFKLGPKGWRRVTSTGQLCGNHITALARHQGRLVVGTFDRGACWQREDGKWQTVRAPSLPSDQVLGISSDGPNLYVATTYGLGFHDGKTWTQIAYGSRNPVALGKLSVLNVSQMDDGVALVDGRGMSLVTPGTAPLSLVKRLPLPKEWSKHPSVGEASGRFLWMGSEDRGLLRWDGAKWQRFHDGRDLTDNWITALSTDAQGRAVAGTCQDGFSYFDGVKWTRVRAAPGLPSSAIVSAALVPGGALVGTLLGASYFNAATGETRALPKLADPRVYAVLPDGDSALFGTEGGLSSTTWKAVSAPALSQR
;
A
#
# COMPACT_ATOMS: atom_id res chain seq x y z
N MET A 1 -29.37 -5.71 35.28
CA MET A 1 -27.91 -6.01 35.31
C MET A 1 -27.34 -5.59 33.97
N MET A 2 -26.85 -4.35 33.88
CA MET A 2 -26.20 -3.81 32.69
C MET A 2 -24.76 -4.32 32.64
N LEU A 3 -24.36 -5.00 31.57
CA LEU A 3 -22.95 -5.24 31.29
C LEU A 3 -22.39 -4.11 30.42
N SER A 4 -21.54 -3.32 31.08
CA SER A 4 -20.45 -2.46 30.59
C SER A 4 -20.28 -2.31 29.07
N THR A 5 -20.64 -1.12 28.58
CA THR A 5 -20.00 -0.47 27.45
C THR A 5 -18.52 -0.22 27.80
N LEU A 6 -17.59 -0.97 27.22
CA LEU A 6 -16.20 -0.55 27.16
C LEU A 6 -16.13 0.71 26.29
N THR A 7 -15.87 1.85 26.90
CA THR A 7 -15.21 2.99 26.24
C THR A 7 -13.81 2.53 25.84
N ALA A 8 -13.69 1.99 24.63
CA ALA A 8 -12.40 1.95 23.96
C ALA A 8 -12.02 3.40 23.66
N LEU A 9 -10.95 3.90 24.29
CA LEU A 9 -10.18 4.95 23.63
C LEU A 9 -9.81 4.37 22.26
N THR A 10 -10.43 4.88 21.20
CA THR A 10 -10.05 4.58 19.82
C THR A 10 -8.71 5.28 19.58
N LEU A 11 -7.64 4.70 20.12
CA LEU A 11 -6.32 4.82 19.52
C LEU A 11 -6.48 4.41 18.05
N ALA A 12 -5.79 5.12 17.16
CA ALA A 12 -5.69 4.67 15.79
C ALA A 12 -5.27 3.19 15.81
N ALA A 13 -5.99 2.36 15.07
CA ALA A 13 -5.71 0.95 14.96
C ALA A 13 -5.34 0.68 13.51
N THR A 14 -4.10 0.24 13.32
CA THR A 14 -3.54 -0.10 12.03
C THR A 14 -3.73 -1.59 11.79
N VAL A 15 -4.23 -1.94 10.61
CA VAL A 15 -4.34 -3.34 10.17
C VAL A 15 -3.52 -3.52 8.91
N THR A 16 -2.52 -4.40 8.96
CA THR A 16 -1.60 -4.70 7.87
C THR A 16 -1.57 -6.20 7.55
N ASN A 17 -0.89 -6.52 6.45
CA ASN A 17 -0.49 -7.85 5.99
C ASN A 17 1.05 -7.95 6.06
N THR A 18 1.55 -9.05 6.64
CA THR A 18 3.00 -9.30 6.85
C THR A 18 3.57 -10.38 5.92
N GLU A 19 2.88 -10.70 4.82
CA GLU A 19 3.28 -11.82 3.94
C GLU A 19 4.43 -11.48 2.99
N THR A 20 4.70 -10.21 2.75
CA THR A 20 5.90 -9.78 2.02
C THR A 20 7.02 -9.53 3.02
N VAL A 21 8.02 -10.42 3.04
CA VAL A 21 9.18 -10.35 3.95
C VAL A 21 10.40 -9.87 3.18
N HIS A 22 11.10 -8.88 3.71
CA HIS A 22 12.34 -8.35 3.15
C HIS A 22 13.57 -8.88 3.86
N ASP A 23 13.47 -9.11 5.17
CA ASP A 23 14.62 -9.49 6.00
C ASP A 23 14.19 -10.25 7.27
N LEU A 24 15.13 -10.97 7.89
CA LEU A 24 14.94 -11.73 9.11
C LEU A 24 16.16 -11.63 10.02
N GLU A 25 15.97 -11.14 11.25
CA GLU A 25 17.05 -10.99 12.21
C GLU A 25 16.68 -11.59 13.58
N PRO A 26 17.53 -12.47 14.17
CA PRO A 26 17.38 -12.89 15.56
C PRO A 26 17.71 -11.73 16.51
N PHE A 27 16.78 -11.35 17.39
CA PHE A 27 17.01 -10.28 18.34
C PHE A 27 16.13 -10.39 19.57
N GLY A 28 16.68 -10.07 20.75
CA GLY A 28 15.91 -10.01 22.00
C GLY A 28 15.21 -11.31 22.39
N GLY A 29 15.73 -12.48 21.97
CA GLY A 29 15.07 -13.78 22.19
C GLY A 29 13.94 -14.10 21.21
N HIS A 30 13.83 -13.34 20.13
CA HIS A 30 12.86 -13.50 19.06
C HIS A 30 13.55 -13.66 17.70
N VAL A 31 12.78 -14.07 16.70
CA VAL A 31 13.12 -13.85 15.28
C VAL A 31 12.21 -12.75 14.77
N VAL A 32 12.80 -11.67 14.28
CA VAL A 32 12.10 -10.48 13.82
C VAL A 32 12.05 -10.52 12.31
N ALA A 33 10.84 -10.47 11.75
CA ALA A 33 10.63 -10.37 10.32
C ALA A 33 10.37 -8.93 9.92
N CYS A 34 11.19 -8.43 9.02
CA CYS A 34 11.03 -7.15 8.34
C CYS A 34 10.04 -7.32 7.20
N THR A 35 8.85 -6.71 7.30
CA THR A 35 7.77 -6.91 6.31
C THR A 35 7.24 -5.58 5.77
N GLU A 36 6.42 -5.65 4.72
CA GLU A 36 5.66 -4.48 4.23
C GLU A 36 4.49 -4.06 5.14
N GLY A 37 4.22 -4.82 6.21
CA GLY A 37 3.18 -4.53 7.20
C GLY A 37 3.71 -4.20 8.59
N GLY A 38 5.02 -4.00 8.73
CA GLY A 38 5.71 -3.75 9.99
C GLY A 38 6.71 -4.85 10.37
N LEU A 39 7.06 -4.92 11.64
CA LEU A 39 7.95 -5.96 12.17
C LEU A 39 7.13 -7.09 12.81
N GLU A 40 7.09 -8.28 12.21
CA GLU A 40 6.41 -9.44 12.80
C GLU A 40 7.40 -10.25 13.67
N LEU A 41 7.09 -10.35 14.96
CA LEU A 41 7.94 -11.05 15.94
C LEU A 41 7.50 -12.49 16.09
N PHE A 42 8.45 -13.41 16.06
CA PHE A 42 8.25 -14.83 16.31
C PHE A 42 9.06 -15.29 17.53
N THR A 43 8.51 -16.20 18.32
CA THR A 43 9.33 -17.00 19.24
C THR A 43 10.32 -17.86 18.45
N PRO A 44 11.42 -18.36 19.04
CA PRO A 44 12.31 -19.32 18.38
C PRO A 44 11.60 -20.60 17.89
N ALA A 45 10.46 -20.96 18.48
CA ALA A 45 9.64 -22.08 18.04
C ALA A 45 8.74 -21.79 16.81
N GLY A 46 8.74 -20.58 16.28
CA GLY A 46 7.89 -20.17 15.15
C GLY A 46 6.44 -19.83 15.52
N ARG A 47 6.17 -19.40 16.76
CA ARG A 47 4.87 -18.83 17.15
C ARG A 47 4.88 -17.31 16.96
N PRO A 48 3.94 -16.72 16.20
CA PRO A 48 3.77 -15.27 16.13
C PRO A 48 3.49 -14.67 17.52
N VAL A 49 4.04 -13.49 17.78
CA VAL A 49 3.93 -12.78 19.07
C VAL A 49 3.19 -11.47 18.89
N ARG A 50 3.70 -10.60 18.03
CA ARG A 50 3.20 -9.23 17.82
C ARG A 50 3.69 -8.69 16.48
N VAL A 51 2.95 -7.74 15.91
CA VAL A 51 3.42 -6.88 14.82
C VAL A 51 3.67 -5.47 15.36
N LEU A 52 4.86 -4.91 15.11
CA LEU A 52 5.18 -3.51 15.43
C LEU A 52 4.92 -2.63 14.21
N THR A 53 4.28 -1.49 14.40
CA THR A 53 3.84 -0.57 13.32
C THR A 53 4.20 0.89 13.62
N VAL A 54 3.70 1.87 12.84
CA VAL A 54 3.88 3.30 13.18
C VAL A 54 3.27 3.68 14.54
N GLU A 55 2.29 2.93 15.03
CA GLU A 55 1.73 3.11 16.38
C GLU A 55 2.75 2.79 17.48
N ASP A 56 3.77 2.00 17.16
CA ASP A 56 4.88 1.66 18.04
C ASP A 56 6.06 2.63 17.92
N GLY A 57 5.94 3.65 17.08
CA GLY A 57 7.00 4.64 16.83
C GLY A 57 7.87 4.33 15.62
N LEU A 58 7.56 3.30 14.83
CA LEU A 58 8.22 3.14 13.52
C LEU A 58 7.90 4.35 12.63
N PRO A 59 8.87 4.86 11.85
CA PRO A 59 8.61 5.90 10.88
C PRO A 59 7.73 5.36 9.74
N SER A 60 7.83 4.09 9.37
CA SER A 60 6.93 3.45 8.41
C SER A 60 6.80 1.95 8.70
N HIS A 61 5.73 1.35 8.19
CA HIS A 61 5.47 -0.10 8.25
C HIS A 61 6.22 -0.85 7.16
N TYR A 62 6.70 -0.15 6.14
CA TYR A 62 7.54 -0.74 5.10
C TYR A 62 8.95 -0.89 5.61
N CYS A 63 9.17 -1.92 6.44
CA CYS A 63 10.51 -2.32 6.80
C CYS A 63 11.24 -2.84 5.55
N ARG A 64 12.50 -2.46 5.39
CA ARG A 64 13.33 -2.83 4.23
C ARG A 64 14.56 -3.65 4.60
N ALA A 65 15.19 -3.36 5.74
CA ALA A 65 16.35 -4.09 6.21
C ALA A 65 16.48 -4.04 7.72
N LEU A 66 17.13 -5.05 8.27
CA LEU A 66 17.47 -5.19 9.68
C LEU A 66 18.99 -5.31 9.83
N GLU A 67 19.52 -4.84 10.96
CA GLU A 67 20.90 -5.12 11.36
C GLU A 67 20.99 -5.10 12.89
N SER A 68 21.75 -6.02 13.50
CA SER A 68 21.91 -6.05 14.96
C SER A 68 23.36 -5.83 15.40
N THR A 69 23.52 -5.01 16.44
CA THR A 69 24.77 -4.87 17.21
C THR A 69 24.79 -5.80 18.43
N GLY A 70 23.84 -6.74 18.51
CA GLY A 70 23.59 -7.61 19.66
C GLY A 70 22.73 -6.97 20.75
N ASP A 71 23.04 -5.74 21.17
CA ASP A 71 22.28 -5.01 22.19
C ASP A 71 21.12 -4.17 21.62
N ARG A 72 21.21 -3.78 20.34
CA ARG A 72 20.16 -3.08 19.60
C ARG A 72 19.88 -3.73 18.25
N LEU A 73 18.66 -3.52 17.77
CA LEU A 73 18.21 -3.86 16.42
C LEU A 73 17.94 -2.58 15.65
N PHE A 74 18.67 -2.37 14.56
CA PHE A 74 18.47 -1.27 13.64
C PHE A 74 17.48 -1.70 12.55
N VAL A 75 16.58 -0.78 12.20
CA VAL A 75 15.47 -1.04 11.29
C VAL A 75 15.40 0.10 10.29
N ALA A 76 15.75 -0.20 9.04
CA ALA A 76 15.57 0.72 7.94
C ALA A 76 14.15 0.58 7.36
N THR A 77 13.47 1.71 7.21
CA THR A 77 12.15 1.80 6.56
C THR A 77 12.24 2.74 5.35
N ASP A 78 11.17 2.84 4.56
CA ASP A 78 11.10 3.80 3.46
C ASP A 78 10.95 5.28 3.90
N GLU A 79 10.73 5.54 5.20
CA GLU A 79 10.61 6.90 5.78
C GLU A 79 11.68 7.22 6.84
N GLY A 80 12.59 6.31 7.17
CA GLY A 80 13.60 6.57 8.19
C GLY A 80 14.23 5.34 8.80
N LEU A 81 15.28 5.56 9.59
CA LEU A 81 16.04 4.57 10.33
C LEU A 81 15.78 4.72 11.83
N VAL A 82 15.48 3.61 12.49
CA VAL A 82 15.30 3.54 13.95
C VAL A 82 16.15 2.43 14.56
N SER A 83 16.33 2.48 15.88
CA SER A 83 16.88 1.38 16.68
C SER A 83 15.85 0.93 17.73
N LEU A 84 15.88 -0.36 18.06
CA LEU A 84 15.06 -0.98 19.08
C LEU A 84 15.95 -1.59 20.15
N ASP A 85 15.55 -1.46 21.42
CA ASP A 85 16.15 -2.24 22.50
C ASP A 85 15.52 -3.65 22.59
N ALA A 86 16.04 -4.52 23.47
CA ALA A 86 15.52 -5.87 23.66
C ALA A 86 14.04 -5.94 24.16
N ARG A 87 13.45 -4.80 24.55
CA ARG A 87 12.02 -4.67 24.89
C ARG A 87 11.21 -4.07 23.73
N PHE A 88 11.84 -3.93 22.57
CA PHE A 88 11.29 -3.35 21.35
C PHE A 88 10.83 -1.89 21.51
N GLN A 89 11.48 -1.11 22.38
CA GLN A 89 11.28 0.33 22.45
C GLN A 89 11.99 1.02 21.30
N VAL A 90 11.23 1.75 20.48
CA VAL A 90 11.73 2.40 19.26
C VAL A 90 12.39 3.74 19.60
N THR A 91 13.60 3.96 19.08
CA THR A 91 14.35 5.22 19.17
C THR A 91 14.74 5.67 17.76
N PRO A 92 14.38 6.89 17.31
CA PRO A 92 14.84 7.45 16.04
C PRO A 92 16.37 7.51 15.93
N VAL A 93 16.90 7.25 14.75
CA VAL A 93 18.35 7.30 14.47
C VAL A 93 18.64 8.31 13.36
N LEU A 94 18.11 8.09 12.14
CA LEU A 94 18.34 8.98 10.99
C LEU A 94 17.06 9.15 10.15
N ASP A 95 16.87 10.34 9.60
CA ASP A 95 15.83 10.65 8.60
C ASP A 95 16.39 10.43 7.19
N VAL A 96 16.45 9.15 6.78
CA VAL A 96 17.03 8.70 5.51
C VAL A 96 16.17 7.62 4.87
N ARG A 97 16.23 7.49 3.53
CA ARG A 97 15.51 6.46 2.76
C ARG A 97 16.44 5.34 2.32
N TRP A 98 16.76 4.44 3.25
CA TRP A 98 17.63 3.30 2.97
C TRP A 98 16.82 2.00 2.92
N GLN A 99 17.12 1.15 1.95
CA GLN A 99 16.54 -0.18 1.79
C GLN A 99 17.50 -1.31 2.16
N ALA A 100 18.70 -0.96 2.63
CA ALA A 100 19.73 -1.86 3.14
C ALA A 100 20.47 -1.18 4.28
N LEU A 101 21.11 -1.96 5.13
CA LEU A 101 22.01 -1.48 6.16
C LEU A 101 23.42 -2.04 5.93
N PRO A 102 24.48 -1.28 6.20
CA PRO A 102 25.82 -1.83 6.26
C PRO A 102 25.89 -2.79 7.45
N ALA A 103 26.62 -3.89 7.31
CA ALA A 103 26.84 -4.83 8.42
C ALA A 103 27.42 -4.11 9.64
N ALA A 104 26.89 -4.43 10.82
CA ALA A 104 27.40 -3.95 12.11
C ALA A 104 28.70 -4.67 12.47
N GLU A 105 28.86 -5.92 12.03
CA GLU A 105 30.00 -6.78 12.38
C GLU A 105 30.07 -6.90 13.92
N ASP A 106 31.22 -6.59 14.52
CA ASP A 106 31.41 -6.56 15.98
C ASP A 106 31.39 -5.13 16.55
N ALA A 107 30.83 -4.15 15.81
CA ALA A 107 30.79 -2.76 16.25
C ALA A 107 29.91 -2.56 17.48
N SER A 108 30.37 -1.73 18.42
CA SER A 108 29.51 -1.26 19.51
C SER A 108 28.37 -0.41 18.94
N THR A 109 27.21 -0.36 19.62
CA THR A 109 26.09 0.50 19.23
C THR A 109 26.53 1.95 18.93
N PRO A 110 27.31 2.64 19.79
CA PRO A 110 27.78 3.99 19.49
C PRO A 110 28.64 4.09 18.23
N ASP A 111 29.54 3.13 18.01
CA ASP A 111 30.41 3.12 16.82
C ASP A 111 29.60 2.88 15.55
N TYR A 112 28.60 2.00 15.62
CA TYR A 112 27.71 1.72 14.50
C TYR A 112 26.84 2.94 14.17
N VAL A 113 26.28 3.65 15.16
CA VAL A 113 25.56 4.91 14.93
C VAL A 113 26.45 5.95 14.28
N SER A 114 27.68 6.14 14.79
CA SER A 114 28.67 7.06 14.19
C SER A 114 28.99 6.70 12.74
N ARG A 115 29.12 5.40 12.43
CA ARG A 115 29.30 4.89 11.06
C ARG A 115 28.13 5.25 10.15
N LEU A 116 26.89 5.05 10.63
CA LEU A 116 25.67 5.39 9.88
C LEU A 116 25.57 6.90 9.61
N GLU A 117 25.86 7.73 10.61
CA GLU A 117 25.88 9.20 10.48
C GLU A 117 26.95 9.67 9.48
N SER A 118 28.17 9.13 9.59
CA SER A 118 29.26 9.41 8.66
C SER A 118 28.89 9.01 7.24
N LEU A 119 28.28 7.84 7.06
CA LEU A 119 27.82 7.38 5.76
C LEU A 119 26.74 8.31 5.20
N ALA A 120 25.71 8.65 5.98
CA ALA A 120 24.66 9.58 5.57
C ALA A 120 25.19 10.95 5.13
N SER A 121 26.30 11.43 5.74
CA SER A 121 26.92 12.71 5.38
C SER A 121 27.61 12.73 4.01
N VAL A 122 27.98 11.56 3.46
CA VAL A 122 28.68 11.44 2.17
C VAL A 122 27.82 10.87 1.05
N LEU A 123 26.69 10.26 1.39
CA LEU A 123 25.73 9.75 0.41
C LEU A 123 24.95 10.87 -0.25
N THR A 124 24.54 10.65 -1.50
CA THR A 124 23.75 11.61 -2.27
C THR A 124 22.34 11.68 -1.68
N PRO A 125 21.88 12.86 -1.23
CA PRO A 125 20.53 13.01 -0.69
C PRO A 125 19.46 12.63 -1.72
N GLY A 126 18.42 11.94 -1.26
CA GLY A 126 17.26 11.54 -2.08
C GLY A 126 17.44 10.29 -2.94
N ALA A 127 18.65 9.73 -3.04
CA ALA A 127 18.86 8.42 -3.66
C ALA A 127 18.36 7.29 -2.74
N THR A 128 17.79 6.24 -3.34
CA THR A 128 17.35 5.06 -2.58
C THR A 128 18.44 4.01 -2.58
N TYR A 129 19.15 3.88 -1.46
CA TYR A 129 20.27 2.93 -1.33
C TYR A 129 19.76 1.52 -1.00
N THR A 130 20.21 0.52 -1.77
CA THR A 130 19.67 -0.84 -1.75
C THR A 130 20.71 -1.91 -1.46
N ALA A 131 21.99 -1.55 -1.38
CA ALA A 131 23.06 -2.44 -0.96
C ALA A 131 24.26 -1.62 -0.47
N PHE A 132 24.98 -2.17 0.51
CA PHE A 132 26.19 -1.59 1.07
C PHE A 132 27.29 -2.64 1.21
N SER A 133 28.53 -2.17 1.13
CA SER A 133 29.76 -2.87 1.52
C SER A 133 30.68 -1.82 2.17
N PRO A 134 31.78 -2.23 2.83
CA PRO A 134 32.75 -1.28 3.38
C PRO A 134 33.25 -0.23 2.38
N ARG A 135 33.35 -0.58 1.10
CA ARG A 135 33.89 0.33 0.06
C ARG A 135 32.86 0.87 -0.92
N PHE A 136 31.67 0.29 -1.04
CA PHE A 136 30.70 0.67 -2.07
C PHE A 136 29.26 0.77 -1.57
N ALA A 137 28.49 1.63 -2.23
CA ALA A 137 27.05 1.77 -2.04
C ALA A 137 26.31 1.67 -3.38
N GLY A 138 25.22 0.90 -3.40
CA GLY A 138 24.40 0.64 -4.58
C GLY A 138 23.00 1.23 -4.43
N THR A 139 22.37 1.63 -5.53
CA THR A 139 21.04 2.25 -5.51
C THR A 139 19.99 1.53 -6.34
N ALA A 140 18.73 1.84 -6.05
CA ALA A 140 17.55 1.35 -6.77
C ALA A 140 17.55 1.75 -8.26
N GLU A 141 18.24 2.84 -8.63
CA GLU A 141 18.35 3.32 -10.01
C GLU A 141 19.50 2.66 -10.79
N GLY A 142 20.18 1.67 -10.19
CA GLY A 142 21.30 0.98 -10.84
C GLY A 142 22.59 1.79 -10.81
N ARG A 143 22.81 2.60 -9.78
CA ARG A 143 24.09 3.30 -9.56
C ARG A 143 24.91 2.56 -8.52
N LEU A 144 26.22 2.45 -8.75
CA LEU A 144 27.20 2.02 -7.76
C LEU A 144 28.19 3.15 -7.50
N PHE A 145 28.47 3.43 -6.23
CA PHE A 145 29.40 4.45 -5.78
C PHE A 145 30.54 3.81 -4.99
N GLU A 146 31.79 4.22 -5.23
CA GLU A 146 32.91 3.90 -4.35
C GLU A 146 33.01 4.97 -3.27
N LEU A 147 32.73 4.56 -2.03
CA LEU A 147 32.66 5.42 -0.85
C LEU A 147 34.00 6.13 -0.60
N GLY A 148 33.92 7.42 -0.24
CA GLY A 148 35.10 8.26 -0.05
C GLY A 148 35.78 8.72 -1.34
N THR A 149 35.24 8.40 -2.51
CA THR A 149 35.77 8.83 -3.81
C THR A 149 34.70 9.49 -4.69
N GLN A 150 35.07 9.94 -5.89
CA GLN A 150 34.14 10.43 -6.92
C GLN A 150 33.79 9.35 -7.96
N ARG A 151 34.23 8.09 -7.76
CA ARG A 151 34.03 7.01 -8.74
C ARG A 151 32.62 6.45 -8.61
N ALA A 152 31.95 6.33 -9.75
CA ALA A 152 30.62 5.76 -9.85
C ALA A 152 30.42 5.01 -11.18
N TRP A 153 29.57 3.99 -11.16
CA TRP A 153 29.22 3.19 -12.31
C TRP A 153 27.71 3.13 -12.50
N SER A 154 27.28 3.00 -13.75
CA SER A 154 25.90 2.71 -14.11
C SER A 154 25.79 1.24 -14.45
N LEU A 155 24.84 0.58 -13.80
CA LEU A 155 24.55 -0.84 -13.93
C LEU A 155 23.12 -1.03 -14.47
N PRO A 156 22.87 -2.06 -15.29
CA PRO A 156 21.51 -2.41 -15.69
C PRO A 156 20.66 -2.83 -14.48
N GLY A 157 19.62 -2.06 -14.18
CA GLY A 157 18.63 -2.37 -13.12
C GLY A 157 19.09 -2.07 -11.68
N PRO A 158 18.15 -2.08 -10.72
CA PRO A 158 18.43 -1.87 -9.29
C PRO A 158 19.54 -2.76 -8.75
N VAL A 159 20.49 -2.18 -8.01
CA VAL A 159 21.52 -2.92 -7.29
C VAL A 159 20.87 -3.69 -6.14
N ARG A 160 21.17 -4.97 -5.99
CA ARG A 160 20.61 -5.84 -4.95
C ARG A 160 21.63 -6.33 -3.96
N PHE A 161 22.86 -6.55 -4.39
CA PHE A 161 23.95 -6.92 -3.50
C PHE A 161 25.28 -6.42 -4.02
N ILE A 162 26.22 -6.31 -3.09
CA ILE A 162 27.59 -5.90 -3.35
C ILE A 162 28.50 -6.86 -2.58
N SER A 163 29.51 -7.38 -3.24
CA SER A 163 30.57 -8.17 -2.62
C SER A 163 31.90 -7.54 -2.96
N ASP A 164 32.61 -7.07 -1.94
CA ASP A 164 33.98 -6.60 -2.10
C ASP A 164 34.89 -7.77 -2.50
N THR A 165 35.68 -7.59 -3.56
CA THR A 165 36.74 -8.52 -3.95
C THR A 165 38.11 -7.87 -3.75
N HIS A 166 39.16 -8.71 -3.72
CA HIS A 166 40.55 -8.25 -3.62
C HIS A 166 40.87 -7.15 -4.63
N ASP A 167 40.44 -7.35 -5.89
CA ASP A 167 40.81 -6.53 -7.04
C ASP A 167 39.64 -5.70 -7.57
N GLY A 168 38.56 -5.51 -6.82
CA GLY A 168 37.38 -4.84 -7.33
C GLY A 168 36.12 -5.10 -6.54
N VAL A 169 35.00 -5.15 -7.24
CA VAL A 169 33.68 -5.38 -6.63
C VAL A 169 32.79 -6.17 -7.57
N ASP A 170 32.09 -7.13 -6.99
CA ASP A 170 31.05 -7.90 -7.64
C ASP A 170 29.68 -7.36 -7.22
N VAL A 171 28.79 -7.20 -8.20
CA VAL A 171 27.50 -6.56 -8.02
C VAL A 171 26.43 -7.35 -8.73
N GLY A 172 25.38 -7.71 -8.00
CA GLY A 172 24.15 -8.24 -8.59
C GLY A 172 23.07 -7.18 -8.68
N THR A 173 22.35 -7.22 -9.80
CA THR A 173 21.18 -6.39 -10.07
C THR A 173 19.99 -7.26 -10.46
N THR A 174 18.83 -6.65 -10.71
CA THR A 174 17.67 -7.37 -11.25
C THR A 174 17.88 -7.88 -12.68
N GLU A 175 18.87 -7.32 -13.40
CA GLU A 175 19.15 -7.63 -14.81
C GLU A 175 20.41 -8.48 -14.98
N GLY A 176 20.98 -9.00 -13.90
CA GLY A 176 22.11 -9.91 -13.92
C GLY A 176 23.22 -9.52 -12.94
N ALA A 177 24.44 -9.93 -13.27
CA ALA A 177 25.59 -9.82 -12.39
C ALA A 177 26.79 -9.22 -13.13
N PHE A 178 27.56 -8.42 -12.41
CA PHE A 178 28.67 -7.65 -12.97
C PHE A 178 29.85 -7.65 -12.02
N SER A 179 31.05 -7.64 -12.59
CA SER A 179 32.29 -7.40 -11.85
C SER A 179 32.96 -6.14 -12.36
N ILE A 180 33.45 -5.32 -11.44
CA ILE A 180 34.18 -4.08 -11.71
C ILE A 180 35.58 -4.24 -11.14
N SER A 181 36.58 -4.26 -12.01
CA SER A 181 37.99 -4.35 -11.60
C SER A 181 38.47 -3.08 -10.89
N ALA A 182 39.67 -3.13 -10.30
CA ALA A 182 40.32 -2.01 -9.62
C ALA A 182 40.54 -0.83 -10.59
N SER A 183 40.83 -1.12 -11.86
CA SER A 183 40.91 -0.14 -12.95
C SER A 183 39.56 0.45 -13.37
N GLY A 184 38.45 -0.03 -12.80
CA GLY A 184 37.08 0.43 -13.05
C GLY A 184 36.42 -0.21 -14.27
N ARG A 185 36.99 -1.29 -14.83
CA ARG A 185 36.43 -1.96 -16.01
C ARG A 185 35.24 -2.82 -15.59
N LEU A 186 34.07 -2.49 -16.11
CA LEU A 186 32.84 -3.27 -15.96
C LEU A 186 32.86 -4.50 -16.89
N SER A 187 32.49 -5.65 -16.35
CA SER A 187 32.32 -6.90 -17.09
C SER A 187 31.08 -7.65 -16.58
N ALA A 188 30.33 -8.27 -17.48
CA ALA A 188 29.18 -9.10 -17.10
C ALA A 188 29.67 -10.50 -16.69
N LEU A 189 29.10 -11.02 -15.61
CA LEU A 189 29.33 -12.39 -15.17
C LEU A 189 28.35 -13.33 -15.88
N ARG A 190 28.81 -14.54 -16.22
CA ARG A 190 28.02 -15.54 -16.95
C ARG A 190 27.18 -16.36 -15.98
N ASP A 191 26.08 -16.93 -16.48
CA ASP A 191 25.25 -17.93 -15.79
C ASP A 191 24.59 -17.48 -14.48
N VAL A 192 24.31 -16.18 -14.33
CA VAL A 192 23.50 -15.65 -13.22
C VAL A 192 22.06 -15.44 -13.69
N PRO A 193 21.05 -16.01 -13.00
CA PRO A 193 19.65 -15.81 -13.36
C PRO A 193 19.26 -14.33 -13.34
N THR A 194 18.37 -13.90 -14.23
CA THR A 194 17.78 -12.56 -14.19
C THR A 194 16.42 -12.58 -13.47
N GLY A 195 15.94 -11.41 -13.08
CA GLY A 195 14.71 -11.26 -12.33
C GLY A 195 14.97 -11.00 -10.86
N PRO A 196 13.98 -11.22 -9.99
CA PRO A 196 14.07 -10.65 -8.67
C PRO A 196 14.82 -11.63 -7.75
N LEU A 197 16.14 -11.50 -7.77
CA LEU A 197 17.09 -12.27 -7.00
C LEU A 197 17.06 -11.87 -5.53
N SER A 198 17.19 -12.87 -4.66
CA SER A 198 17.67 -12.71 -3.30
C SER A 198 19.02 -13.39 -3.17
N PHE A 199 19.83 -12.99 -2.20
CA PHE A 199 21.12 -13.58 -1.94
C PHE A 199 21.25 -13.81 -0.45
N THR A 200 22.04 -14.82 -0.09
CA THR A 200 22.45 -15.07 1.28
C THR A 200 23.95 -15.32 1.27
N VAL A 201 24.66 -14.70 2.19
CA VAL A 201 26.09 -14.94 2.37
C VAL A 201 26.21 -16.07 3.38
N THR A 202 26.78 -17.20 2.94
CA THR A 202 27.06 -18.34 3.81
C THR A 202 28.56 -18.40 4.12
N GLU A 203 28.97 -19.17 5.13
CA GLU A 203 30.39 -19.48 5.38
C GLU A 203 31.09 -20.09 4.14
N GLN A 204 30.31 -20.64 3.20
CA GLN A 204 30.78 -21.27 1.95
C GLN A 204 30.71 -20.33 0.74
N GLY A 205 30.43 -19.04 0.94
CA GLY A 205 30.34 -18.02 -0.12
C GLY A 205 28.91 -17.49 -0.32
N VAL A 206 28.78 -16.60 -1.32
CA VAL A 206 27.51 -15.99 -1.71
C VAL A 206 26.65 -17.00 -2.45
N ARG A 207 25.42 -17.20 -1.97
CA ARG A 207 24.41 -18.02 -2.62
C ARG A 207 23.30 -17.13 -3.13
N ILE A 208 22.95 -17.27 -4.39
CA ILE A 208 21.84 -16.57 -5.01
C ILE A 208 20.62 -17.48 -4.95
N VAL A 209 19.57 -16.98 -4.32
CA VAL A 209 18.23 -17.55 -4.41
C VAL A 209 17.49 -16.84 -5.55
N GLY A 210 17.30 -17.56 -6.65
CA GLY A 210 16.55 -17.08 -7.77
C GLY A 210 15.04 -17.05 -7.49
N SER A 211 14.31 -16.38 -8.37
CA SER A 211 12.89 -16.03 -8.15
C SER A 211 11.93 -17.21 -8.11
N HIS A 212 12.34 -18.40 -8.57
CA HIS A 212 11.55 -19.62 -8.55
C HIS A 212 12.01 -20.61 -7.46
N GLY A 213 12.89 -20.19 -6.54
CA GLY A 213 13.40 -21.01 -5.43
C GLY A 213 14.63 -21.85 -5.79
N GLU A 214 15.19 -21.67 -6.98
CA GLU A 214 16.50 -22.15 -7.38
C GLU A 214 17.60 -21.49 -6.55
N VAL A 215 18.60 -22.27 -6.12
CA VAL A 215 19.75 -21.74 -5.38
C VAL A 215 21.00 -22.03 -6.20
N HIS A 216 21.72 -20.97 -6.56
CA HIS A 216 22.98 -21.03 -7.28
C HIS A 216 24.11 -20.53 -6.39
N ALA A 217 25.22 -21.25 -6.33
CA ALA A 217 26.43 -20.75 -5.70
C ALA A 217 27.14 -19.78 -6.65
N TRP A 218 27.60 -18.65 -6.13
CA TRP A 218 28.53 -17.77 -6.84
C TRP A 218 29.93 -18.40 -6.77
N GLU A 219 30.56 -18.57 -7.93
CA GLU A 219 31.98 -18.95 -8.11
C GLU A 219 32.50 -20.31 -7.61
N THR A 220 31.65 -21.21 -7.11
CA THR A 220 32.06 -22.61 -6.87
C THR A 220 31.21 -23.56 -7.69
N GLU A 221 31.85 -24.61 -8.23
CA GLU A 221 31.16 -25.75 -8.87
C GLU A 221 29.88 -26.04 -8.10
N SER A 222 28.75 -26.03 -8.80
CA SER A 222 27.41 -26.16 -8.25
C SER A 222 27.34 -27.28 -7.22
N VAL A 223 27.55 -26.97 -5.94
CA VAL A 223 27.32 -27.93 -4.86
C VAL A 223 25.81 -28.07 -4.79
N PRO A 224 25.23 -29.22 -5.14
CA PRO A 224 23.80 -29.40 -5.04
C PRO A 224 23.48 -29.29 -3.55
N LEU A 225 22.68 -28.31 -3.17
CA LEU A 225 21.93 -28.42 -1.92
C LEU A 225 21.22 -29.78 -2.00
N GLN A 226 21.50 -30.67 -1.03
CA GLN A 226 20.59 -31.77 -0.76
C GLN A 226 19.19 -31.14 -0.70
N ALA A 227 18.30 -31.63 -1.55
CA ALA A 227 17.04 -31.00 -1.95
C ALA A 227 16.07 -30.77 -0.77
N VAL A 228 16.40 -29.85 0.14
CA VAL A 228 15.42 -29.21 0.99
C VAL A 228 14.82 -28.13 0.12
N SER A 229 13.70 -28.44 -0.54
CA SER A 229 12.96 -27.50 -1.37
C SER A 229 12.75 -26.18 -0.63
N VAL A 230 13.43 -25.12 -1.05
CA VAL A 230 13.27 -23.78 -0.45
C VAL A 230 11.84 -23.30 -0.70
N PRO A 231 11.21 -22.56 0.25
CA PRO A 231 9.89 -21.98 0.00
C PRO A 231 9.89 -21.13 -1.28
N LYS A 232 8.89 -21.33 -2.13
CA LYS A 232 8.78 -20.59 -3.40
C LYS A 232 8.74 -19.09 -3.14
N GLY A 233 9.56 -18.35 -3.87
CA GLY A 233 9.65 -16.89 -3.75
C GLY A 233 10.31 -16.44 -2.43
N ALA A 234 11.21 -17.25 -1.87
CA ALA A 234 12.03 -16.85 -0.75
C ALA A 234 12.88 -15.60 -1.08
N THR A 235 12.93 -14.68 -0.13
CA THR A 235 13.62 -13.38 -0.21
C THR A 235 14.73 -13.23 0.81
N VAL A 236 14.71 -14.08 1.84
CA VAL A 236 15.76 -14.19 2.85
C VAL A 236 15.76 -15.63 3.34
N LEU A 237 16.94 -16.21 3.53
CA LEU A 237 17.11 -17.62 3.88
C LEU A 237 18.34 -17.79 4.79
N ASN A 238 18.13 -18.43 5.93
CA ASN A 238 19.20 -18.96 6.77
C ASN A 238 18.96 -20.46 7.07
N SER A 239 19.76 -21.05 7.95
CA SER A 239 19.71 -22.48 8.28
C SER A 239 18.38 -22.95 8.89
N GLU A 240 17.59 -22.05 9.48
CA GLU A 240 16.35 -22.39 10.18
C GLU A 240 15.10 -21.64 9.68
N TRP A 241 15.27 -20.50 9.02
CA TRP A 241 14.20 -19.57 8.67
C TRP A 241 14.28 -19.10 7.23
N ALA A 242 13.11 -18.85 6.65
CA ALA A 242 12.98 -18.26 5.33
C ALA A 242 11.85 -17.23 5.33
N GLY A 243 12.10 -16.06 4.75
CA GLY A 243 11.08 -15.06 4.42
C GLY A 243 10.73 -15.17 2.94
N THR A 244 9.51 -14.82 2.56
CA THR A 244 9.04 -14.91 1.15
C THR A 244 8.33 -13.64 0.71
N ARG A 245 8.15 -13.46 -0.60
CA ARG A 245 7.46 -12.30 -1.20
C ARG A 245 5.95 -12.26 -0.96
N THR A 246 5.34 -13.42 -0.77
CA THR A 246 3.86 -13.55 -0.86
C THR A 246 3.26 -14.50 0.17
N SER A 247 4.08 -15.19 0.96
CA SER A 247 3.62 -16.25 1.86
C SER A 247 4.18 -16.09 3.28
N GLY A 248 4.79 -14.96 3.60
CA GLY A 248 5.35 -14.68 4.92
C GLY A 248 6.59 -15.51 5.24
N VAL A 249 6.73 -15.83 6.52
CA VAL A 249 7.86 -16.52 7.12
C VAL A 249 7.58 -18.02 7.23
N PHE A 250 8.64 -18.79 6.98
CA PHE A 250 8.71 -20.24 7.13
C PHE A 250 9.82 -20.59 8.11
N LYS A 251 9.60 -21.66 8.88
CA LYS A 251 10.60 -22.27 9.75
C LYS A 251 10.88 -23.69 9.28
N LEU A 252 12.16 -24.06 9.19
CA LEU A 252 12.59 -25.42 8.91
C LEU A 252 12.33 -26.30 10.14
N GLY A 253 11.65 -27.42 9.91
CA GLY A 253 11.43 -28.47 10.90
C GLY A 253 11.81 -29.85 10.36
N PRO A 254 11.62 -30.92 11.15
CA PRO A 254 12.04 -32.28 10.77
C PRO A 254 11.39 -32.82 9.49
N LYS A 255 10.24 -32.27 9.09
CA LYS A 255 9.48 -32.65 7.89
C LYS A 255 9.63 -31.63 6.74
N GLY A 256 10.59 -30.70 6.84
CA GLY A 256 10.78 -29.60 5.90
C GLY A 256 10.21 -28.28 6.37
N TRP A 257 10.09 -27.33 5.45
CA TRP A 257 9.65 -25.97 5.71
C TRP A 257 8.17 -25.89 6.06
N ARG A 258 7.84 -25.16 7.13
CA ARG A 258 6.48 -24.89 7.57
C ARG A 258 6.24 -23.39 7.67
N ARG A 259 5.18 -22.88 7.03
CA ARG A 259 4.75 -21.49 7.18
C ARG A 259 4.35 -21.21 8.63
N VAL A 260 4.86 -20.12 9.19
CA VAL A 260 4.62 -19.70 10.57
C VAL A 260 3.89 -18.37 10.68
N THR A 261 3.93 -17.52 9.65
CA THR A 261 3.13 -16.28 9.57
C THR A 261 1.65 -16.56 9.79
N SER A 262 0.93 -15.64 10.43
CA SER A 262 -0.49 -15.79 10.72
C SER A 262 -1.35 -15.92 9.44
N THR A 263 -2.48 -16.63 9.54
CA THR A 263 -3.49 -16.74 8.45
C THR A 263 -4.71 -15.89 8.76
N GLY A 264 -5.47 -15.51 7.73
CA GLY A 264 -6.65 -14.64 7.89
C GLY A 264 -6.29 -13.19 8.18
N GLN A 265 -5.13 -12.73 7.70
CA GLN A 265 -4.74 -11.32 7.69
C GLN A 265 -5.43 -10.60 6.52
N LEU A 266 -5.37 -9.26 6.54
CA LEU A 266 -5.77 -8.42 5.42
C LEU A 266 -5.21 -8.97 4.10
N CYS A 267 -5.96 -8.90 3.01
CA CYS A 267 -5.58 -9.52 1.74
C CYS A 267 -4.35 -8.91 1.07
N GLY A 268 -4.04 -7.64 1.37
CA GLY A 268 -2.89 -6.86 0.91
C GLY A 268 -2.90 -5.47 1.53
N ASN A 269 -1.76 -4.78 1.53
CA ASN A 269 -1.62 -3.47 2.18
C ASN A 269 -2.08 -2.31 1.28
N HIS A 270 -1.92 -2.41 -0.04
CA HIS A 270 -2.29 -1.33 -0.95
C HIS A 270 -3.80 -1.31 -1.18
N ILE A 271 -4.51 -0.54 -0.36
CA ILE A 271 -5.97 -0.49 -0.34
C ILE A 271 -6.49 0.59 -1.28
N THR A 272 -7.42 0.21 -2.15
CA THR A 272 -8.00 1.08 -3.18
C THR A 272 -9.49 1.30 -3.01
N ALA A 273 -10.18 0.45 -2.24
CA ALA A 273 -11.62 0.56 -2.04
C ALA A 273 -12.04 0.07 -0.66
N LEU A 274 -13.03 0.73 -0.07
CA LEU A 274 -13.61 0.39 1.23
C LEU A 274 -15.13 0.41 1.14
N ALA A 275 -15.78 -0.58 1.74
CA ALA A 275 -17.24 -0.60 1.87
C ALA A 275 -17.69 -1.36 3.12
N ARG A 276 -18.95 -1.19 3.50
CA ARG A 276 -19.62 -2.06 4.48
C ARG A 276 -20.59 -2.99 3.76
N HIS A 277 -20.53 -4.27 4.09
CA HIS A 277 -21.48 -5.28 3.64
C HIS A 277 -22.02 -6.03 4.85
N GLN A 278 -23.32 -5.90 5.11
CA GLN A 278 -23.98 -6.52 6.28
C GLN A 278 -23.28 -6.21 7.62
N GLY A 279 -22.86 -4.95 7.78
CA GLY A 279 -22.14 -4.46 8.96
C GLY A 279 -20.65 -4.79 9.00
N ARG A 280 -20.16 -5.68 8.12
CA ARG A 280 -18.75 -6.09 8.06
C ARG A 280 -17.96 -5.23 7.07
N LEU A 281 -16.68 -5.04 7.36
CA LEU A 281 -15.78 -4.30 6.49
C LEU A 281 -15.38 -5.15 5.28
N VAL A 282 -15.42 -4.55 4.10
CA VAL A 282 -14.90 -5.11 2.85
C VAL A 282 -13.83 -4.17 2.32
N VAL A 283 -12.70 -4.74 1.94
CA VAL A 283 -11.50 -4.05 1.47
C VAL A 283 -11.19 -4.55 0.06
N GLY A 284 -10.96 -3.62 -0.85
CA GLY A 284 -10.38 -3.87 -2.16
C GLY A 284 -8.92 -3.44 -2.19
N THR A 285 -8.09 -4.19 -2.90
CA THR A 285 -6.65 -3.91 -3.02
C THR A 285 -6.24 -3.68 -4.46
N PHE A 286 -5.09 -3.04 -4.64
CA PHE A 286 -4.53 -2.75 -5.95
C PHE A 286 -4.16 -4.02 -6.73
N ASP A 287 -3.71 -5.08 -6.06
CA ASP A 287 -3.14 -6.27 -6.72
C ASP A 287 -3.44 -7.62 -6.04
N ARG A 288 -4.16 -7.66 -4.91
CA ARG A 288 -4.42 -8.90 -4.15
C ARG A 288 -5.90 -9.25 -4.00
N GLY A 289 -6.76 -8.67 -4.84
CA GLY A 289 -8.19 -8.89 -4.87
C GLY A 289 -8.94 -8.13 -3.79
N ALA A 290 -10.03 -8.70 -3.30
CA ALA A 290 -10.81 -8.14 -2.20
C ALA A 290 -10.80 -9.08 -1.00
N CYS A 291 -11.09 -8.56 0.18
CA CYS A 291 -11.34 -9.36 1.36
C CYS A 291 -12.38 -8.73 2.25
N TRP A 292 -13.10 -9.55 3.01
CA TRP A 292 -14.03 -9.07 4.03
C TRP A 292 -13.71 -9.65 5.39
N GLN A 293 -13.98 -8.85 6.41
CA GLN A 293 -13.81 -9.25 7.80
C GLN A 293 -14.89 -10.26 8.19
N ARG A 294 -14.47 -11.35 8.84
CA ARG A 294 -15.34 -12.38 9.43
C ARG A 294 -15.65 -12.03 10.89
N GLU A 295 -16.62 -12.74 11.47
CA GLU A 295 -17.03 -12.54 12.87
C GLU A 295 -15.92 -12.80 13.89
N ASP A 296 -14.98 -13.68 13.56
CA ASP A 296 -13.80 -13.98 14.39
C ASP A 296 -12.68 -12.93 14.23
N GLY A 297 -12.93 -11.85 13.51
CA GLY A 297 -11.97 -10.77 13.23
C GLY A 297 -10.98 -11.09 12.11
N LYS A 298 -10.94 -12.32 11.59
CA LYS A 298 -10.07 -12.70 10.47
C LYS A 298 -10.63 -12.21 9.15
N TRP A 299 -9.77 -12.12 8.16
CA TRP A 299 -10.12 -11.72 6.81
C TRP A 299 -10.27 -12.93 5.90
N GLN A 300 -11.32 -12.89 5.08
CA GLN A 300 -11.55 -13.86 4.02
C GLN A 300 -11.25 -13.20 2.68
N THR A 301 -10.28 -13.76 1.95
CA THR A 301 -9.84 -13.23 0.66
C THR A 301 -10.60 -13.84 -0.50
N VAL A 302 -10.91 -13.02 -1.49
CA VAL A 302 -11.46 -13.39 -2.80
C VAL A 302 -10.57 -12.83 -3.90
N ARG A 303 -10.21 -13.66 -4.87
CA ARG A 303 -9.30 -13.36 -5.99
C ARG A 303 -9.82 -13.96 -7.29
N ALA A 304 -9.13 -13.75 -8.40
CA ALA A 304 -9.34 -14.51 -9.62
C ALA A 304 -9.25 -16.03 -9.33
N PRO A 305 -10.17 -16.86 -9.89
CA PRO A 305 -11.20 -16.53 -10.88
C PRO A 305 -12.57 -16.16 -10.28
N SER A 306 -12.71 -15.89 -8.98
CA SER A 306 -14.00 -15.40 -8.42
C SER A 306 -14.25 -13.93 -8.77
N LEU A 307 -13.18 -13.14 -8.86
CA LEU A 307 -13.18 -11.79 -9.43
C LEU A 307 -12.63 -11.81 -10.86
N PRO A 308 -13.08 -10.93 -11.77
CA PRO A 308 -12.49 -10.80 -13.12
C PRO A 308 -11.02 -10.34 -13.12
N SER A 309 -10.60 -9.61 -12.08
CA SER A 309 -9.23 -9.16 -11.86
C SER A 309 -8.99 -9.00 -10.35
N ASP A 310 -7.73 -9.11 -9.94
CA ASP A 310 -7.31 -8.83 -8.55
C ASP A 310 -7.06 -7.34 -8.29
N GLN A 311 -7.17 -6.50 -9.33
CA GLN A 311 -7.12 -5.03 -9.21
C GLN A 311 -8.52 -4.46 -8.97
N VAL A 312 -8.80 -4.09 -7.71
CA VAL A 312 -10.11 -3.57 -7.31
C VAL A 312 -10.13 -2.04 -7.42
N LEU A 313 -11.19 -1.51 -8.01
CA LEU A 313 -11.38 -0.07 -8.25
C LEU A 313 -12.53 0.53 -7.43
N GLY A 314 -13.48 -0.29 -6.99
CA GLY A 314 -14.61 0.17 -6.20
C GLY A 314 -15.39 -0.99 -5.61
N ILE A 315 -16.06 -0.76 -4.49
CA ILE A 315 -16.89 -1.77 -3.82
C ILE A 315 -18.19 -1.13 -3.37
N SER A 316 -19.31 -1.81 -3.60
CA SER A 316 -20.61 -1.39 -3.11
C SER A 316 -21.43 -2.58 -2.61
N SER A 317 -22.39 -2.31 -1.74
CA SER A 317 -23.30 -3.30 -1.18
C SER A 317 -24.70 -2.73 -1.15
N ASP A 318 -25.68 -3.50 -1.61
CA ASP A 318 -27.12 -3.17 -1.49
C ASP A 318 -27.75 -3.83 -0.24
N GLY A 319 -26.94 -4.51 0.56
CA GLY A 319 -27.36 -5.28 1.73
C GLY A 319 -27.15 -6.78 1.50
N PRO A 320 -28.01 -7.46 0.74
CA PRO A 320 -27.84 -8.88 0.43
C PRO A 320 -26.68 -9.15 -0.54
N ASN A 321 -26.39 -8.24 -1.47
CA ASN A 321 -25.39 -8.45 -2.51
C ASN A 321 -24.17 -7.55 -2.34
N LEU A 322 -23.04 -8.02 -2.87
CA LEU A 322 -21.77 -7.31 -2.90
C LEU A 322 -21.29 -7.19 -4.35
N TYR A 323 -20.83 -5.99 -4.69
CA TYR A 323 -20.38 -5.62 -6.03
C TYR A 323 -18.93 -5.15 -5.93
N VAL A 324 -18.04 -5.77 -6.70
CA VAL A 324 -16.60 -5.47 -6.72
C VAL A 324 -16.22 -5.07 -8.12
N ALA A 325 -16.05 -3.76 -8.33
CA ALA A 325 -15.57 -3.19 -9.58
C ALA A 325 -14.07 -3.44 -9.72
N THR A 326 -13.63 -3.89 -10.90
CA THR A 326 -12.23 -4.26 -11.18
C THR A 326 -11.78 -3.74 -12.54
N THR A 327 -10.46 -3.76 -12.80
CA THR A 327 -9.87 -3.35 -14.08
C THR A 327 -10.37 -4.15 -15.28
N TYR A 328 -10.95 -5.35 -15.09
CA TYR A 328 -11.41 -6.25 -16.18
C TYR A 328 -12.84 -6.79 -16.00
N GLY A 329 -13.66 -6.18 -15.14
CA GLY A 329 -15.07 -6.53 -15.04
C GLY A 329 -15.65 -6.21 -13.67
N LEU A 330 -16.81 -6.78 -13.41
CA LEU A 330 -17.47 -6.74 -12.12
C LEU A 330 -17.50 -8.15 -11.50
N GLY A 331 -17.05 -8.27 -10.25
CA GLY A 331 -17.40 -9.41 -9.40
C GLY A 331 -18.72 -9.13 -8.71
N PHE A 332 -19.71 -10.01 -8.85
CA PHE A 332 -21.00 -9.93 -8.18
C PHE A 332 -21.17 -11.12 -7.24
N HIS A 333 -21.50 -10.85 -5.98
CA HIS A 333 -21.79 -11.87 -4.98
C HIS A 333 -23.21 -11.70 -4.47
N ASP A 334 -24.04 -12.72 -4.69
CA ASP A 334 -25.49 -12.72 -4.35
C ASP A 334 -25.79 -13.12 -2.89
N GLY A 335 -24.76 -13.11 -2.05
CA GLY A 335 -24.79 -13.63 -0.68
C GLY A 335 -24.45 -15.12 -0.57
N LYS A 336 -24.33 -15.84 -1.70
CA LYS A 336 -23.96 -17.27 -1.73
C LYS A 336 -22.83 -17.59 -2.71
N THR A 337 -22.89 -17.01 -3.90
CA THR A 337 -22.03 -17.37 -5.04
C THR A 337 -21.43 -16.15 -5.69
N TRP A 338 -20.17 -16.28 -6.12
CA TRP A 338 -19.49 -15.28 -6.94
C TRP A 338 -19.80 -15.53 -8.41
N THR A 339 -20.25 -14.49 -9.11
CA THR A 339 -20.42 -14.47 -10.57
C THR A 339 -19.58 -13.36 -11.16
N GLN A 340 -18.74 -13.72 -12.14
CA GLN A 340 -17.99 -12.74 -12.92
C GLN A 340 -18.86 -12.16 -14.04
N ILE A 341 -18.82 -10.84 -14.18
CA ILE A 341 -19.38 -10.12 -15.31
C ILE A 341 -18.23 -9.45 -16.05
N ALA A 342 -17.71 -10.19 -17.03
CA ALA A 342 -16.63 -9.73 -17.90
C ALA A 342 -17.18 -8.90 -19.07
N TYR A 343 -16.26 -8.26 -19.80
CA TYR A 343 -16.57 -7.46 -20.98
C TYR A 343 -16.93 -8.28 -22.22
N GLY A 344 -17.58 -7.61 -23.17
CA GLY A 344 -17.89 -8.17 -24.49
C GLY A 344 -19.38 -8.11 -24.84
N SER A 345 -19.71 -8.55 -26.05
CA SER A 345 -21.07 -8.46 -26.64
C SER A 345 -22.16 -9.25 -25.90
N ARG A 346 -21.78 -10.10 -24.93
CA ARG A 346 -22.70 -10.92 -24.13
C ARG A 346 -22.85 -10.45 -22.68
N ASN A 347 -22.26 -9.31 -22.29
CA ASN A 347 -22.38 -8.84 -20.91
C ASN A 347 -23.79 -8.25 -20.65
N PRO A 348 -24.49 -8.66 -19.58
CA PRO A 348 -25.90 -8.32 -19.35
C PRO A 348 -26.12 -6.89 -18.84
N VAL A 349 -25.04 -6.15 -18.56
CA VAL A 349 -25.11 -4.84 -17.90
C VAL A 349 -24.54 -3.70 -18.75
N ALA A 350 -24.35 -3.93 -20.06
CA ALA A 350 -23.91 -2.95 -21.04
C ALA A 350 -22.63 -2.16 -20.66
N LEU A 351 -21.62 -2.85 -20.09
CA LEU A 351 -20.31 -2.23 -19.84
C LEU A 351 -19.61 -1.91 -21.16
N GLY A 352 -19.20 -0.64 -21.33
CA GLY A 352 -18.53 -0.14 -22.54
C GLY A 352 -17.00 -0.06 -22.46
N LYS A 353 -16.47 -0.16 -21.22
CA LYS A 353 -15.07 -0.24 -20.73
C LYS A 353 -14.25 -1.46 -21.14
N LEU A 354 -13.03 -1.60 -20.61
CA LEU A 354 -12.60 -2.85 -19.95
C LEU A 354 -12.53 -2.66 -18.43
N SER A 355 -12.58 -1.43 -17.90
CA SER A 355 -12.52 -1.13 -16.46
C SER A 355 -13.85 -0.58 -15.97
N VAL A 356 -14.33 -1.12 -14.84
CA VAL A 356 -15.46 -0.54 -14.10
C VAL A 356 -14.84 0.46 -13.13
N LEU A 357 -14.97 1.75 -13.43
CA LEU A 357 -14.30 2.82 -12.69
C LEU A 357 -14.82 2.96 -11.25
N ASN A 358 -16.13 2.70 -11.05
CA ASN A 358 -16.76 2.75 -9.74
C ASN A 358 -18.07 1.94 -9.75
N VAL A 359 -18.50 1.52 -8.57
CA VAL A 359 -19.85 0.99 -8.33
C VAL A 359 -20.47 1.71 -7.13
N SER A 360 -21.69 2.25 -7.28
CA SER A 360 -22.36 3.02 -6.21
C SER A 360 -23.86 2.70 -6.11
N GLN A 361 -24.43 2.83 -4.91
CA GLN A 361 -25.87 2.66 -4.70
C GLN A 361 -26.65 3.89 -5.19
N MET A 362 -27.79 3.65 -5.82
CA MET A 362 -28.78 4.66 -6.21
C MET A 362 -30.17 4.28 -5.68
N ASP A 363 -31.12 5.22 -5.72
CA ASP A 363 -32.49 4.97 -5.25
C ASP A 363 -33.19 3.84 -6.05
N ASP A 364 -32.83 3.69 -7.33
CA ASP A 364 -33.46 2.77 -8.29
C ASP A 364 -32.57 1.58 -8.69
N GLY A 365 -31.48 1.33 -7.97
CA GLY A 365 -30.58 0.20 -8.20
C GLY A 365 -29.12 0.51 -7.91
N VAL A 366 -28.22 -0.14 -8.65
CA VAL A 366 -26.77 0.03 -8.51
C VAL A 366 -26.20 0.63 -9.78
N ALA A 367 -25.45 1.72 -9.65
CA ALA A 367 -24.73 2.35 -10.74
C ALA A 367 -23.41 1.62 -10.98
N LEU A 368 -23.20 1.14 -12.20
CA LEU A 368 -21.91 0.67 -12.71
C LEU A 368 -21.34 1.76 -13.61
N VAL A 369 -20.26 2.39 -13.17
CA VAL A 369 -19.60 3.48 -13.91
C VAL A 369 -18.46 2.92 -14.75
N ASP A 370 -18.41 3.31 -16.03
CA ASP A 370 -17.32 3.00 -16.93
C ASP A 370 -16.89 4.22 -17.76
N GLY A 371 -15.85 4.06 -18.58
CA GLY A 371 -15.32 5.13 -19.44
C GLY A 371 -16.25 5.59 -20.57
N ARG A 372 -17.51 5.13 -20.64
CA ARG A 372 -18.54 5.59 -21.59
C ARG A 372 -19.82 6.07 -20.89
N GLY A 373 -19.86 6.10 -19.56
CA GLY A 373 -21.03 6.54 -18.79
C GLY A 373 -21.42 5.54 -17.70
N MET A 374 -22.72 5.45 -17.42
CA MET A 374 -23.23 4.64 -16.31
C MET A 374 -24.29 3.66 -16.81
N SER A 375 -24.19 2.41 -16.35
CA SER A 375 -25.27 1.43 -16.41
C SER A 375 -25.93 1.31 -15.04
N LEU A 376 -27.23 1.56 -14.95
CA LEU A 376 -28.02 1.24 -13.75
C LEU A 376 -28.49 -0.20 -13.84
N VAL A 377 -28.24 -0.97 -12.80
CA VAL A 377 -28.58 -2.39 -12.75
C VAL A 377 -29.35 -2.73 -11.49
N THR A 378 -30.09 -3.84 -11.54
CA THR A 378 -30.72 -4.45 -10.37
C THR A 378 -30.42 -5.96 -10.36
N PRO A 379 -30.37 -6.60 -9.19
CA PRO A 379 -30.42 -8.06 -9.12
C PRO A 379 -31.64 -8.59 -9.87
N GLY A 380 -31.45 -9.62 -10.71
CA GLY A 380 -32.51 -10.12 -11.59
C GLY A 380 -32.31 -11.56 -12.02
N THR A 381 -32.98 -11.98 -13.10
CA THR A 381 -33.07 -13.39 -13.50
C THR A 381 -31.75 -14.02 -13.97
N ALA A 382 -30.71 -13.23 -14.31
CA ALA A 382 -29.35 -13.73 -14.50
C ALA A 382 -28.28 -12.62 -14.51
N PRO A 383 -27.24 -12.74 -13.68
CA PRO A 383 -27.30 -12.38 -12.25
C PRO A 383 -27.75 -10.92 -12.00
N LEU A 384 -27.58 -10.04 -12.99
CA LEU A 384 -27.95 -8.62 -12.96
C LEU A 384 -28.73 -8.25 -14.22
N SER A 385 -29.74 -7.40 -14.07
CA SER A 385 -30.53 -6.87 -15.19
C SER A 385 -30.24 -5.39 -15.39
N LEU A 386 -29.97 -5.00 -16.64
CA LEU A 386 -29.84 -3.59 -17.02
C LEU A 386 -31.20 -2.90 -16.92
N VAL A 387 -31.27 -1.87 -16.08
CA VAL A 387 -32.46 -1.00 -15.97
C VAL A 387 -32.39 0.10 -17.02
N LYS A 388 -31.29 0.86 -17.04
CA LYS A 388 -31.07 1.93 -18.02
C LYS A 388 -29.58 2.18 -18.23
N ARG A 389 -29.22 2.60 -19.44
CA ARG A 389 -27.90 3.11 -19.76
C ARG A 389 -27.95 4.63 -19.90
N LEU A 390 -27.10 5.33 -19.16
CA LEU A 390 -26.88 6.76 -19.27
C LEU A 390 -25.53 7.01 -19.96
N PRO A 391 -25.51 7.23 -21.29
CA PRO A 391 -24.26 7.54 -21.99
C PRO A 391 -23.77 8.95 -21.61
N LEU A 392 -22.44 9.14 -21.69
CA LEU A 392 -21.85 10.46 -21.56
C LEU A 392 -22.30 11.38 -22.71
N PRO A 393 -22.48 12.70 -22.46
CA PRO A 393 -22.70 13.67 -23.52
C PRO A 393 -21.62 13.59 -24.61
N LYS A 394 -22.03 13.71 -25.87
CA LYS A 394 -21.09 13.79 -27.00
C LYS A 394 -20.07 14.91 -26.78
N GLU A 395 -18.83 14.66 -27.18
CA GLU A 395 -17.71 15.61 -27.12
C GLU A 395 -17.35 16.12 -25.72
N TRP A 396 -17.76 15.43 -24.63
CA TRP A 396 -17.27 15.80 -23.29
C TRP A 396 -15.80 15.39 -23.11
N SER A 397 -15.53 14.15 -22.70
CA SER A 397 -14.17 13.64 -22.47
C SER A 397 -13.99 12.25 -23.10
N LYS A 398 -12.76 11.97 -23.55
CA LYS A 398 -12.30 10.62 -23.93
C LYS A 398 -11.57 9.91 -22.79
N HIS A 399 -11.29 10.62 -21.70
CA HIS A 399 -10.53 10.20 -20.53
C HIS A 399 -11.36 10.37 -19.23
N PRO A 400 -12.53 9.73 -19.08
CA PRO A 400 -13.19 9.67 -17.78
C PRO A 400 -12.29 8.94 -16.77
N SER A 401 -12.10 9.53 -15.60
CA SER A 401 -11.16 9.05 -14.57
C SER A 401 -11.85 8.43 -13.37
N VAL A 402 -12.97 9.02 -12.94
CA VAL A 402 -13.69 8.63 -11.73
C VAL A 402 -15.19 8.91 -11.89
N GLY A 403 -16.03 8.20 -11.16
CA GLY A 403 -17.44 8.56 -11.01
C GLY A 403 -17.98 8.06 -9.69
N GLU A 404 -19.08 8.66 -9.25
CA GLU A 404 -19.73 8.34 -7.98
C GLU A 404 -21.22 8.66 -8.09
N ALA A 405 -22.08 7.82 -7.52
CA ALA A 405 -23.52 8.06 -7.47
C ALA A 405 -24.10 7.92 -6.06
N SER A 406 -25.13 8.71 -5.77
CA SER A 406 -25.91 8.62 -4.54
C SER A 406 -27.30 9.20 -4.73
N GLY A 407 -28.32 8.50 -4.21
CA GLY A 407 -29.71 8.82 -4.46
C GLY A 407 -30.01 8.86 -5.96
N ARG A 408 -30.49 10.00 -6.45
CA ARG A 408 -30.72 10.26 -7.89
C ARG A 408 -29.54 10.87 -8.64
N PHE A 409 -28.49 11.27 -7.92
CA PHE A 409 -27.37 12.01 -8.48
C PHE A 409 -26.24 11.07 -8.92
N LEU A 410 -25.66 11.37 -10.08
CA LEU A 410 -24.45 10.73 -10.57
C LEU A 410 -23.46 11.82 -10.96
N TRP A 411 -22.21 11.64 -10.57
CA TRP A 411 -21.10 12.51 -10.92
C TRP A 411 -20.05 11.73 -11.70
N MET A 412 -19.45 12.38 -12.68
CA MET A 412 -18.36 11.85 -13.49
C MET A 412 -17.25 12.89 -13.57
N GLY A 413 -16.02 12.47 -13.28
CA GLY A 413 -14.80 13.23 -13.47
C GLY A 413 -14.02 12.76 -14.69
N SER A 414 -13.15 13.63 -15.18
CA SER A 414 -12.26 13.34 -16.30
C SER A 414 -10.87 13.90 -16.05
N GLU A 415 -9.90 13.44 -16.85
CA GLU A 415 -8.53 13.95 -16.81
C GLU A 415 -8.40 15.33 -17.50
N ASP A 416 -9.36 15.73 -18.34
CA ASP A 416 -9.20 16.85 -19.26
C ASP A 416 -10.37 17.86 -19.30
N ARG A 417 -11.55 17.53 -18.76
CA ARG A 417 -12.81 18.26 -19.02
C ARG A 417 -13.67 18.51 -17.78
N GLY A 418 -13.08 18.42 -16.59
CA GLY A 418 -13.75 18.73 -15.33
C GLY A 418 -14.80 17.69 -14.94
N LEU A 419 -15.98 18.17 -14.52
CA LEU A 419 -17.07 17.32 -14.00
C LEU A 419 -18.32 17.35 -14.87
N LEU A 420 -19.03 16.22 -14.85
CA LEU A 420 -20.44 16.13 -15.16
C LEU A 420 -21.25 15.75 -13.93
N ARG A 421 -22.45 16.31 -13.83
CA ARG A 421 -23.48 15.90 -12.87
C ARG A 421 -24.77 15.56 -13.61
N TRP A 422 -25.28 14.37 -13.40
CA TRP A 422 -26.64 14.00 -13.74
C TRP A 422 -27.55 14.35 -12.57
N ASP A 423 -28.52 15.21 -12.81
CA ASP A 423 -29.48 15.63 -11.78
C ASP A 423 -30.72 14.72 -11.69
N GLY A 424 -30.78 13.62 -12.43
CA GLY A 424 -31.98 12.79 -12.58
C GLY A 424 -32.72 13.01 -13.91
N ALA A 425 -32.48 14.15 -14.59
CA ALA A 425 -33.13 14.50 -15.85
C ALA A 425 -32.14 14.97 -16.93
N LYS A 426 -31.08 15.68 -16.56
CA LYS A 426 -30.10 16.21 -17.50
C LYS A 426 -28.68 16.21 -16.94
N TRP A 427 -27.72 16.24 -17.86
CA TRP A 427 -26.31 16.45 -17.54
C TRP A 427 -26.01 17.96 -17.41
N GLN A 428 -25.28 18.30 -16.36
CA GLN A 428 -24.71 19.63 -16.10
C GLN A 428 -23.19 19.50 -16.13
N ARG A 429 -22.49 20.49 -16.71
CA ARG A 429 -21.02 20.51 -16.82
C ARG A 429 -20.44 21.53 -15.86
N PHE A 430 -19.31 21.20 -15.25
CA PHE A 430 -18.52 22.12 -14.43
C PHE A 430 -17.06 22.08 -14.88
N HIS A 431 -16.43 23.25 -14.87
CA HIS A 431 -15.09 23.45 -15.41
C HIS A 431 -14.25 24.30 -14.44
N ASP A 432 -12.93 24.24 -14.58
CA ASP A 432 -11.99 25.08 -13.83
C ASP A 432 -12.21 26.59 -14.08
N GLY A 433 -11.55 27.41 -13.27
CA GLY A 433 -11.67 28.87 -13.32
C GLY A 433 -12.92 29.41 -12.62
N ARG A 434 -14.10 28.81 -12.84
CA ARG A 434 -15.36 29.20 -12.17
C ARG A 434 -15.74 28.24 -11.04
N ASP A 435 -15.91 26.97 -11.35
CA ASP A 435 -16.53 26.00 -10.45
C ASP A 435 -15.47 25.15 -9.75
N LEU A 436 -14.47 24.71 -10.51
CA LEU A 436 -13.43 23.80 -10.06
C LEU A 436 -12.10 24.51 -9.83
N THR A 437 -11.23 23.86 -9.06
CA THR A 437 -9.83 24.29 -8.93
C THR A 437 -9.04 24.00 -10.19
N ASP A 438 -9.19 22.79 -10.72
CA ASP A 438 -8.58 22.25 -11.94
C ASP A 438 -9.52 21.24 -12.63
N ASN A 439 -9.26 20.90 -13.90
CA ASN A 439 -10.10 19.99 -14.70
C ASN A 439 -9.72 18.52 -14.60
N TRP A 440 -8.53 18.18 -14.08
CA TRP A 440 -8.10 16.79 -13.91
C TRP A 440 -8.62 16.26 -12.57
N ILE A 441 -9.80 15.64 -12.63
CA ILE A 441 -10.50 15.10 -11.48
C ILE A 441 -10.00 13.70 -11.16
N THR A 442 -9.62 13.48 -9.91
CA THR A 442 -9.00 12.24 -9.43
C THR A 442 -9.78 11.60 -8.28
N ALA A 443 -10.59 12.37 -7.56
CA ALA A 443 -11.39 11.88 -6.44
C ALA A 443 -12.79 12.51 -6.44
N LEU A 444 -13.80 11.72 -6.11
CA LEU A 444 -15.19 12.17 -5.99
C LEU A 444 -15.90 11.53 -4.81
N SER A 445 -16.75 12.31 -4.17
CA SER A 445 -17.78 11.81 -3.26
C SER A 445 -19.03 12.68 -3.36
N THR A 446 -20.20 12.06 -3.33
CA THR A 446 -21.51 12.75 -3.40
C THR A 446 -22.50 12.14 -2.42
N ASP A 447 -23.62 12.83 -2.18
CA ASP A 447 -24.72 12.33 -1.35
C ASP A 447 -26.08 12.48 -2.05
N ALA A 448 -27.12 11.93 -1.43
CA ALA A 448 -28.49 11.96 -1.93
C ALA A 448 -29.09 13.38 -1.96
N GLN A 449 -28.45 14.37 -1.32
CA GLN A 449 -28.84 15.79 -1.39
C GLN A 449 -28.19 16.50 -2.58
N GLY A 450 -27.26 15.84 -3.27
CA GLY A 450 -26.57 16.36 -4.45
C GLY A 450 -25.40 17.27 -4.12
N ARG A 451 -24.90 17.23 -2.88
CA ARG A 451 -23.61 17.82 -2.52
C ARG A 451 -22.48 16.98 -3.13
N ALA A 452 -21.31 17.58 -3.28
CA ALA A 452 -20.14 16.87 -3.78
C ALA A 452 -18.84 17.45 -3.24
N VAL A 453 -17.81 16.60 -3.16
CA VAL A 453 -16.41 17.03 -3.09
C VAL A 453 -15.67 16.43 -4.28
N ALA A 454 -14.90 17.26 -4.96
CA ALA A 454 -14.11 16.88 -6.13
C ALA A 454 -12.64 17.24 -5.92
N GLY A 455 -11.80 16.22 -5.77
CA GLY A 455 -10.36 16.35 -5.71
C GLY A 455 -9.74 16.42 -7.09
N THR A 456 -8.66 17.18 -7.21
CA THR A 456 -7.90 17.33 -8.46
C THR A 456 -6.48 16.81 -8.32
N CYS A 457 -5.85 16.51 -9.46
CA CYS A 457 -4.52 15.95 -9.49
C CYS A 457 -3.44 16.92 -8.98
N GLN A 458 -3.63 18.23 -9.11
CA GLN A 458 -2.55 19.21 -8.91
C GLN A 458 -2.94 20.45 -8.08
N ASP A 459 -4.22 20.81 -7.98
CA ASP A 459 -4.67 22.09 -7.41
C ASP A 459 -5.74 21.93 -6.33
N GLY A 460 -5.56 20.95 -5.43
CA GLY A 460 -6.42 20.76 -4.27
C GLY A 460 -7.81 20.22 -4.63
N PHE A 461 -8.86 20.78 -4.03
CA PHE A 461 -10.23 20.26 -4.21
C PHE A 461 -11.28 21.36 -4.25
N SER A 462 -12.46 21.00 -4.74
CA SER A 462 -13.65 21.84 -4.78
C SER A 462 -14.81 21.17 -4.04
N TYR A 463 -15.45 21.89 -3.14
CA TYR A 463 -16.61 21.45 -2.37
C TYR A 463 -17.88 22.15 -2.89
N PHE A 464 -18.90 21.38 -3.20
CA PHE A 464 -20.21 21.84 -3.65
C PHE A 464 -21.26 21.59 -2.57
N ASP A 465 -21.87 22.65 -2.04
CA ASP A 465 -22.89 22.56 -0.99
C ASP A 465 -24.30 22.27 -1.51
N GLY A 466 -24.43 21.96 -2.80
CA GLY A 466 -25.70 21.79 -3.50
C GLY A 466 -26.13 23.03 -4.29
N VAL A 467 -25.54 24.20 -3.98
CA VAL A 467 -25.86 25.48 -4.63
C VAL A 467 -24.61 26.18 -5.17
N LYS A 468 -23.54 26.26 -4.38
CA LYS A 468 -22.30 26.98 -4.72
C LYS A 468 -21.06 26.10 -4.53
N TRP A 469 -20.02 26.46 -5.27
CA TRP A 469 -18.69 25.88 -5.15
C TRP A 469 -17.80 26.69 -4.21
N THR A 470 -17.06 25.99 -3.37
CA THR A 470 -15.95 26.50 -2.57
C THR A 470 -14.68 25.80 -3.05
N ARG A 471 -13.68 26.58 -3.48
CA ARG A 471 -12.44 26.06 -4.07
C ARG A 471 -11.31 26.20 -3.05
N VAL A 472 -10.64 25.09 -2.74
CA VAL A 472 -9.59 25.02 -1.72
C VAL A 472 -8.28 24.66 -2.40
N ARG A 473 -7.36 25.63 -2.43
CA ARG A 473 -6.04 25.54 -3.07
C ARG A 473 -4.96 25.79 -2.04
N ALA A 474 -3.88 25.00 -2.07
CA ALA A 474 -2.67 25.20 -1.26
C ALA A 474 -2.96 25.70 0.18
N ALA A 475 -3.96 25.10 0.84
CA ALA A 475 -4.49 25.61 2.09
C ALA A 475 -3.65 25.11 3.29
N PRO A 476 -3.46 25.92 4.35
CA PRO A 476 -2.84 25.45 5.58
C PRO A 476 -3.53 24.20 6.12
N GLY A 477 -2.76 23.16 6.46
CA GLY A 477 -3.31 21.89 6.92
C GLY A 477 -3.79 20.96 5.80
N LEU A 478 -3.52 21.26 4.53
CA LEU A 478 -3.62 20.32 3.40
C LEU A 478 -2.20 19.80 3.06
N PRO A 479 -1.86 18.53 3.34
CA PRO A 479 -0.50 18.00 3.17
C PRO A 479 0.04 18.04 1.74
N SER A 480 -0.85 17.89 0.74
CA SER A 480 -0.49 17.96 -0.68
C SER A 480 -1.69 18.45 -1.50
N SER A 481 -1.40 19.14 -2.60
CA SER A 481 -2.42 19.58 -3.56
C SER A 481 -2.90 18.45 -4.49
N ALA A 482 -2.22 17.30 -4.49
CA ALA A 482 -2.65 16.10 -5.22
C ALA A 482 -3.65 15.30 -4.38
N ILE A 483 -4.94 15.42 -4.71
CA ILE A 483 -6.02 14.74 -4.00
C ILE A 483 -6.29 13.42 -4.71
N VAL A 484 -6.28 12.32 -3.98
CA VAL A 484 -6.44 10.97 -4.57
C VAL A 484 -7.62 10.21 -3.96
N SER A 485 -8.21 10.70 -2.88
CA SER A 485 -9.49 10.22 -2.36
C SER A 485 -10.26 11.33 -1.66
N ALA A 486 -11.58 11.18 -1.58
CA ALA A 486 -12.42 12.14 -0.89
C ALA A 486 -13.68 11.45 -0.35
N ALA A 487 -14.22 11.97 0.75
CA ALA A 487 -15.48 11.53 1.32
C ALA A 487 -16.23 12.72 1.93
N LEU A 488 -17.50 12.88 1.59
CA LEU A 488 -18.36 13.82 2.32
C LEU A 488 -18.59 13.34 3.75
N VAL A 489 -18.54 14.28 4.69
CA VAL A 489 -18.86 14.04 6.10
C VAL A 489 -19.79 15.15 6.62
N PRO A 490 -20.48 14.96 7.75
CA PRO A 490 -21.27 16.04 8.35
C PRO A 490 -20.43 17.30 8.57
N GLY A 491 -20.84 18.43 8.00
CA GLY A 491 -20.14 19.71 8.14
C GLY A 491 -18.96 19.94 7.19
N GLY A 492 -18.65 19.02 6.28
CA GLY A 492 -17.61 19.25 5.27
C GLY A 492 -17.15 17.98 4.54
N ALA A 493 -15.83 17.79 4.44
CA ALA A 493 -15.25 16.67 3.70
C ALA A 493 -13.95 16.16 4.34
N LEU A 494 -13.66 14.88 4.14
CA LEU A 494 -12.34 14.30 4.31
C LEU A 494 -11.68 14.18 2.94
N VAL A 495 -10.41 14.55 2.84
CA VAL A 495 -9.62 14.43 1.61
C VAL A 495 -8.33 13.68 1.89
N GLY A 496 -8.05 12.66 1.11
CA GLY A 496 -6.79 11.92 1.11
C GLY A 496 -5.87 12.41 0.01
N THR A 497 -4.58 12.48 0.32
CA THR A 497 -3.53 12.97 -0.57
C THR A 497 -2.42 11.93 -0.69
N LEU A 498 -1.36 12.25 -1.43
CA LEU A 498 -0.14 11.43 -1.46
C LEU A 498 0.78 11.65 -0.24
N LEU A 499 0.50 12.66 0.60
CA LEU A 499 1.34 13.06 1.74
C LEU A 499 0.56 13.13 3.08
N GLY A 500 -0.59 12.49 3.16
CA GLY A 500 -1.47 12.43 4.33
C GLY A 500 -2.93 12.72 3.98
N ALA A 501 -3.75 13.00 5.00
CA ALA A 501 -5.15 13.34 4.83
C ALA A 501 -5.54 14.59 5.62
N SER A 502 -6.65 15.23 5.24
CA SER A 502 -7.18 16.42 5.89
C SER A 502 -8.69 16.37 6.05
N TYR A 503 -9.17 17.04 7.09
CA TYR A 503 -10.56 17.44 7.22
C TYR A 503 -10.74 18.88 6.74
N PHE A 504 -11.78 19.10 5.93
CA PHE A 504 -12.25 20.41 5.49
C PHE A 504 -13.55 20.78 6.21
N ASN A 505 -13.58 21.95 6.83
CA ASN A 505 -14.76 22.49 7.47
C ASN A 505 -15.52 23.42 6.52
N ALA A 506 -16.71 23.02 6.09
CA ALA A 506 -17.51 23.81 5.14
C ALA A 506 -18.07 25.12 5.74
N ALA A 507 -18.14 25.24 7.07
CA ALA A 507 -18.62 26.46 7.72
C ALA A 507 -17.55 27.56 7.76
N THR A 508 -16.29 27.20 8.01
CA THR A 508 -15.17 28.16 8.09
C THR A 508 -14.37 28.26 6.79
N GLY A 509 -14.42 27.24 5.93
CA GLY A 509 -13.59 27.14 4.75
C GLY A 509 -12.16 26.67 5.04
N GLU A 510 -11.87 26.24 6.27
CA GLU A 510 -10.53 25.87 6.71
C GLU A 510 -10.27 24.37 6.57
N THR A 511 -9.00 24.03 6.37
CA THR A 511 -8.49 22.65 6.36
C THR A 511 -7.65 22.37 7.61
N ARG A 512 -7.69 21.12 8.07
CA ARG A 512 -6.85 20.62 9.16
C ARG A 512 -6.29 19.25 8.81
N ALA A 513 -4.98 19.10 8.90
CA ALA A 513 -4.31 17.82 8.70
C ALA A 513 -4.74 16.82 9.78
N LEU A 514 -4.91 15.57 9.37
CA LEU A 514 -5.15 14.45 10.29
C LEU A 514 -3.82 13.93 10.87
N PRO A 515 -3.85 13.20 12.00
CA PRO A 515 -2.68 12.52 12.54
C PRO A 515 -2.04 11.55 11.53
N LYS A 516 -0.82 11.11 11.83
CA LYS A 516 -0.11 10.11 11.02
C LYS A 516 -0.97 8.84 10.86
N LEU A 517 -1.10 8.39 9.62
CA LEU A 517 -1.79 7.16 9.22
C LEU A 517 -0.77 6.07 8.92
N ALA A 518 -1.27 4.90 8.53
CA ALA A 518 -0.45 3.74 8.20
C ALA A 518 0.40 3.98 6.94
N ASP A 519 -0.03 4.89 6.09
CA ASP A 519 0.82 5.38 5.02
C ASP A 519 0.31 6.78 4.63
N PRO A 520 1.20 7.72 4.26
CA PRO A 520 0.77 9.04 3.78
C PRO A 520 -0.07 9.00 2.50
N ARG A 521 0.01 7.95 1.68
CA ARG A 521 -0.73 7.84 0.41
C ARG A 521 -2.11 7.23 0.69
N VAL A 522 -3.15 8.05 0.66
CA VAL A 522 -4.51 7.70 1.13
C VAL A 522 -5.48 7.56 -0.03
N TYR A 523 -5.73 6.34 -0.51
CA TYR A 523 -6.54 6.07 -1.71
C TYR A 523 -8.02 5.78 -1.44
N ALA A 524 -8.41 5.49 -0.20
CA ALA A 524 -9.82 5.28 0.15
C ALA A 524 -10.15 5.91 1.50
N VAL A 525 -11.35 6.47 1.62
CA VAL A 525 -11.89 7.00 2.88
C VAL A 525 -13.30 6.49 3.05
N LEU A 526 -13.57 5.84 4.18
CA LEU A 526 -14.89 5.35 4.57
C LEU A 526 -15.29 5.99 5.90
N PRO A 527 -16.14 7.04 5.89
CA PRO A 527 -16.66 7.65 7.11
C PRO A 527 -17.45 6.66 7.97
N ASP A 528 -17.29 6.77 9.28
CA ASP A 528 -18.01 5.98 10.28
C ASP A 528 -18.30 6.84 11.52
N GLY A 529 -19.46 7.51 11.51
CA GLY A 529 -19.84 8.49 12.51
C GLY A 529 -18.83 9.65 12.59
N ASP A 530 -18.22 9.82 13.76
CA ASP A 530 -17.19 10.84 14.03
C ASP A 530 -15.76 10.35 13.75
N SER A 531 -15.62 9.13 13.22
CA SER A 531 -14.38 8.52 12.78
C SER A 531 -14.40 8.23 11.29
N ALA A 532 -13.26 7.81 10.75
CA ALA A 532 -13.18 7.27 9.41
C ALA A 532 -12.12 6.18 9.34
N LEU A 533 -12.35 5.22 8.46
CA LEU A 533 -11.35 4.28 8.00
C LEU A 533 -10.67 4.85 6.75
N PHE A 534 -9.35 4.74 6.73
CA PHE A 534 -8.48 5.19 5.67
C PHE A 534 -7.79 3.96 5.07
N GLY A 535 -7.97 3.77 3.77
CA GLY A 535 -7.22 2.80 2.99
C GLY A 535 -5.99 3.49 2.43
N THR A 536 -4.82 3.00 2.78
CA THR A 536 -3.53 3.58 2.39
C THR A 536 -2.71 2.58 1.59
N GLU A 537 -1.50 2.92 1.13
CA GLU A 537 -0.61 1.89 0.55
C GLU A 537 -0.14 0.87 1.60
N GLY A 538 0.01 1.31 2.85
CA GLY A 538 0.53 0.53 3.97
C GLY A 538 -0.52 -0.20 4.81
N GLY A 539 -1.79 -0.23 4.39
CA GLY A 539 -2.87 -0.95 5.06
C GLY A 539 -4.04 -0.04 5.48
N LEU A 540 -4.77 -0.47 6.51
CA LEU A 540 -5.90 0.29 7.06
C LEU A 540 -5.44 1.15 8.23
N SER A 541 -5.97 2.36 8.32
CA SER A 541 -5.97 3.15 9.56
C SER A 541 -7.37 3.57 9.96
N SER A 542 -7.64 3.61 11.26
CA SER A 542 -8.83 4.25 11.81
C SER A 542 -8.42 5.50 12.57
N THR A 543 -9.11 6.63 12.37
CA THR A 543 -8.90 7.81 13.23
C THR A 543 -10.15 8.66 13.36
N THR A 544 -10.29 9.33 14.50
CA THR A 544 -11.34 10.32 14.73
C THR A 544 -11.00 11.60 14.00
N TRP A 545 -11.88 12.04 13.11
CA TRP A 545 -11.66 13.28 12.38
C TRP A 545 -12.22 14.49 13.11
N LYS A 546 -13.18 14.33 14.04
CA LYS A 546 -13.53 15.40 14.99
C LYS A 546 -12.58 15.39 16.18
N ALA A 547 -12.17 16.56 16.65
CA ALA A 547 -11.51 16.67 17.94
C ALA A 547 -12.47 16.21 19.03
N VAL A 548 -12.04 15.30 19.91
CA VAL A 548 -12.75 15.04 21.16
C VAL A 548 -12.75 16.36 21.93
N SER A 549 -13.92 16.89 22.26
CA SER A 549 -14.02 18.04 23.14
C SER A 549 -13.27 17.68 24.43
N ALA A 550 -12.26 18.48 24.81
CA ALA A 550 -11.56 18.26 26.07
C ALA A 550 -12.59 18.13 27.21
N PRO A 551 -12.36 17.27 28.22
CA PRO A 551 -13.27 17.20 29.36
C PRO A 551 -13.41 18.60 29.95
N ALA A 552 -14.64 19.07 30.12
CA ALA A 552 -14.91 20.34 30.76
C ALA A 552 -14.14 20.36 32.09
N LEU A 553 -13.15 21.24 32.20
CA LEU A 553 -12.44 21.49 33.44
C LEU A 553 -13.51 21.82 34.49
N SER A 554 -13.68 20.92 35.45
CA SER A 554 -14.59 21.12 36.57
C SER A 554 -14.16 22.42 37.25
N GLN A 555 -15.04 23.42 37.24
CA GLN A 555 -14.88 24.60 38.06
C GLN A 555 -14.70 24.15 39.52
N ARG A 556 -13.58 24.52 40.11
CA ARG A 556 -13.39 24.56 41.57
C ARG A 556 -13.26 26.01 41.98
#